data_AF-A0A1B9KLM5-F1
#
_entry.id   AF-A0A1B9KLM5-F1
#
_cell.length_a   1.000
_cell.length_b   1.000
_cell.length_c   1.000
_cell.angle_alpha   90.00
_cell.angle_beta   90.00
_cell.angle_gamma   90.00
#
_symmetry.space_group_name_H-M   'P 1'
#
loop_
_entity.id
_entity.type
_entity.pdbx_description
1 polymer ?
#
loop_
_entity_poly.entity_id
_entity_poly.type
_entity_poly.pdbx_seq_one_letter_code
_entity_poly.pdbx_strand_id
1 'polypeptide(L)'
;MTWSDLKRFVIDKSVNEINNKSDLNISYEPKKIGRSFTDIEFFIDVDPDANFLENKLRAEFYLGKIKMNKLTKIEEKINSINEKIKKIDDKKKLLISQKKNLKKIL
;
A
#
# COMPACT_ATOMS: atom_id res chain seq x y z
N MET A 1 9.51 39.77 24.02
CA MET A 1 9.70 39.17 22.68
C MET A 1 9.12 40.13 21.66
N THR A 2 9.89 40.56 20.67
CA THR A 2 9.39 41.48 19.64
C THR A 2 8.78 40.71 18.46
N TRP A 3 7.97 41.38 17.62
CA TRP A 3 7.50 40.79 16.37
C TRP A 3 8.67 40.33 15.48
N SER A 4 9.75 41.11 15.44
CA SER A 4 10.95 40.77 14.66
C SER A 4 11.59 39.47 15.14
N ASP A 5 11.63 39.24 16.45
CA ASP A 5 12.18 38.02 17.03
C ASP A 5 11.27 36.81 16.72
N LEU A 6 9.95 36.97 16.93
CA LEU A 6 8.96 35.93 16.64
C LEU A 6 9.02 35.53 15.16
N LYS A 7 9.03 36.52 14.26
CA LYS A 7 9.11 36.30 12.82
C LYS A 7 10.37 35.52 12.46
N ARG A 8 11.54 36.02 12.87
CA ARG A 8 12.85 35.48 12.46
C ARG A 8 13.13 34.10 13.03
N PHE A 9 12.84 33.88 14.32
CA PHE A 9 13.28 32.67 15.02
C PHE A 9 12.23 31.58 15.05
N VAL A 10 10.96 31.90 14.85
CA VAL A 10 9.86 30.94 14.91
C VAL A 10 9.18 30.83 13.56
N ILE A 11 8.53 31.90 13.09
CA ILE A 11 7.65 31.80 11.91
C ILE A 11 8.45 31.44 10.65
N ASP A 12 9.50 32.20 10.33
CA ASP A 12 10.34 31.97 9.15
C ASP A 12 10.98 30.57 9.16
N LYS A 13 11.43 30.12 10.34
CA LYS A 13 12.05 28.80 10.49
C LYS A 13 11.03 27.67 10.30
N SER A 14 9.87 27.77 10.94
CA SER A 14 8.82 26.75 10.85
C SER A 14 8.26 26.65 9.44
N VAL A 15 7.98 27.79 8.79
CA VAL A 15 7.47 27.80 7.40
C VAL A 15 8.50 27.17 6.47
N ASN A 16 9.77 27.54 6.59
CA ASN A 16 10.82 26.94 5.78
C ASN A 16 10.99 25.44 6.05
N GLU A 17 10.88 25.01 7.31
CA GLU A 17 10.97 23.59 7.63
C GLU A 17 9.81 22.78 7.04
N ILE A 18 8.58 23.27 7.19
CA ILE A 18 7.39 22.60 6.65
C ILE A 18 7.49 22.51 5.13
N ASN A 19 7.74 23.63 4.45
CA ASN A 19 7.80 23.66 2.98
C ASN A 19 8.89 22.77 2.38
N ASN A 20 9.97 22.49 3.13
CA ASN A 20 11.06 21.64 2.65
C ASN A 20 10.95 20.17 3.08
N LYS A 21 10.13 19.86 4.10
CA LYS A 21 10.10 18.52 4.72
C LYS A 21 8.73 17.87 4.74
N SER A 22 7.68 18.56 4.31
CA SER A 22 6.35 17.99 4.15
C SER A 22 5.82 18.24 2.75
N ASP A 23 4.68 17.62 2.49
CA ASP A 23 3.84 17.77 1.31
C ASP A 23 3.00 19.04 1.33
N LEU A 24 3.34 20.01 2.18
CA LEU A 24 2.59 21.25 2.36
C LEU A 24 3.42 22.42 1.88
N ASN A 25 2.78 23.35 1.20
CA ASN A 25 3.33 24.65 0.88
C ASN A 25 2.58 25.71 1.68
N ILE A 26 3.28 26.31 2.64
CA ILE A 26 2.76 27.31 3.56
C ILE A 26 3.36 28.67 3.22
N SER A 27 2.52 29.69 3.18
CA SER A 27 2.93 31.09 3.22
C SER A 27 2.12 31.83 4.28
N TYR A 28 2.54 33.05 4.62
CA TYR A 28 1.84 33.82 5.66
C TYR A 28 1.97 35.32 5.44
N GLU A 29 0.97 36.05 5.93
CA GLU A 29 0.95 37.50 5.95
C GLU A 29 0.59 38.01 7.35
N PRO A 30 1.40 38.91 7.94
CA PRO A 30 1.08 39.50 9.23
C PRO A 30 0.08 40.66 9.08
N LYS A 31 -0.98 40.64 9.90
CA LYS A 31 -1.97 41.71 9.96
C LYS A 31 -1.62 42.70 11.05
N LYS A 32 -1.71 43.99 10.70
CA LYS A 32 -1.35 45.10 11.57
C LYS A 32 -2.56 45.96 11.90
N ILE A 33 -2.72 46.30 13.18
CA ILE A 33 -3.70 47.27 13.65
C ILE A 33 -2.92 48.42 14.31
N GLY A 34 -2.98 49.60 13.68
CA GLY A 34 -2.19 50.76 14.09
C GLY A 34 -0.68 50.51 13.99
N ARG A 35 0.03 50.53 15.12
CA ARG A 35 1.49 50.32 15.19
C ARG A 35 1.89 48.88 15.53
N SER A 36 0.93 48.03 15.87
CA SER A 36 1.18 46.68 16.37
C SER A 36 0.69 45.61 15.40
N PHE A 37 1.43 44.51 15.30
CA PHE A 37 0.97 43.29 14.64
C PHE A 37 0.06 42.53 15.61
N THR A 38 -1.14 42.17 15.14
CA THR A 38 -2.16 41.53 15.98
C THR A 38 -2.37 40.08 15.57
N ASP A 39 -2.33 39.80 14.27
CA ASP A 39 -2.68 38.49 13.73
C ASP A 39 -1.67 38.06 12.65
N ILE A 40 -1.68 36.77 12.37
CA ILE A 40 -0.95 36.16 11.25
C ILE A 40 -1.96 35.34 10.46
N GLU A 41 -2.10 35.64 9.18
CA GLU A 41 -2.89 34.84 8.26
C GLU A 41 -1.97 33.85 7.56
N PHE A 42 -2.31 32.57 7.58
CA PHE A 42 -1.57 31.51 6.90
C PHE A 42 -2.34 31.02 5.69
N PHE A 43 -1.63 30.81 4.60
CA PHE A 43 -2.15 30.19 3.38
C PHE A 43 -1.45 28.85 3.22
N ILE A 44 -2.22 27.78 3.08
CA ILE A 44 -1.72 26.40 3.09
C ILE A 44 -2.27 25.70 1.86
N ASP A 45 -1.35 25.26 1.01
CA ASP A 45 -1.62 24.41 -0.16
C ASP A 45 -0.94 23.05 0.04
N VAL A 46 -1.49 22.01 -0.57
CA VAL A 46 -0.86 20.69 -0.61
C VAL A 46 -0.12 20.54 -1.92
N ASP A 47 1.14 20.12 -1.87
CA ASP A 47 1.92 19.84 -3.07
C ASP A 47 1.25 18.70 -3.87
N PRO A 48 0.83 18.96 -5.12
CA PRO A 48 0.17 17.95 -5.94
C PRO A 48 1.05 16.72 -6.22
N ASP A 49 2.38 16.87 -6.22
CA ASP A 49 3.31 15.78 -6.51
C ASP A 49 3.45 14.79 -5.35
N ALA A 50 3.31 15.25 -4.11
CA ALA A 50 3.31 14.38 -2.93
C ALA A 50 2.07 13.47 -2.90
N ASN A 51 0.91 14.01 -3.28
CA ASN A 51 -0.30 13.22 -3.48
C ASN A 51 -0.14 12.18 -4.59
N PHE A 52 0.61 12.49 -5.66
CA PHE A 52 0.81 11.55 -6.76
C PHE A 52 1.57 10.30 -6.34
N LEU A 53 2.65 10.44 -5.56
CA LEU A 53 3.47 9.30 -5.15
C LEU A 53 2.72 8.37 -4.18
N GLU A 54 2.00 8.94 -3.21
CA GLU A 54 1.19 8.14 -2.28
C GLU A 54 0.06 7.42 -3.01
N ASN A 55 -0.63 8.09 -3.93
CA ASN A 55 -1.69 7.48 -4.73
C ASN A 55 -1.14 6.38 -5.64
N LYS A 56 0.05 6.57 -6.23
CA LYS A 56 0.73 5.55 -7.04
C LYS A 56 1.11 4.32 -6.21
N LEU A 57 1.72 4.52 -5.04
CA LEU A 57 2.07 3.43 -4.12
C LEU A 57 0.84 2.65 -3.65
N ARG A 58 -0.26 3.35 -3.32
CA ARG A 58 -1.54 2.71 -2.98
C ARG A 58 -2.06 1.87 -4.15
N ALA A 59 -2.06 2.42 -5.37
CA ALA A 59 -2.54 1.70 -6.55
C ALA A 59 -1.71 0.42 -6.82
N GLU A 60 -0.38 0.50 -6.75
CA GLU A 60 0.51 -0.64 -6.89
C GLU A 60 0.26 -1.72 -5.82
N PHE A 61 0.05 -1.31 -4.57
CA PHE A 61 -0.28 -2.20 -3.46
C PHE A 61 -1.61 -2.94 -3.67
N TYR A 62 -2.67 -2.23 -4.08
CA TYR A 62 -3.97 -2.83 -4.39
C TYR A 62 -3.88 -3.84 -5.54
N LEU A 63 -3.16 -3.49 -6.61
CA LEU A 63 -2.92 -4.41 -7.73
C LEU A 63 -2.15 -5.67 -7.29
N GLY A 64 -1.16 -5.51 -6.41
CA GLY A 64 -0.44 -6.63 -5.80
C GLY A 64 -1.38 -7.58 -5.05
N LYS A 65 -2.27 -7.05 -4.22
CA LYS A 65 -3.27 -7.87 -3.49
C LYS A 65 -4.20 -8.65 -4.42
N ILE A 66 -4.67 -8.01 -5.50
CA ILE A 66 -5.56 -8.66 -6.47
C ILE A 66 -4.83 -9.83 -7.17
N LYS A 67 -3.58 -9.61 -7.59
CA LYS A 67 -2.75 -10.66 -8.21
C LYS A 67 -2.51 -11.84 -7.26
N MET A 68 -2.15 -11.56 -6.01
CA MET A 68 -1.94 -12.60 -4.99
C MET A 68 -3.20 -13.44 -4.74
N ASN A 69 -4.35 -12.80 -4.57
CA ASN A 69 -5.63 -13.51 -4.40
C ASN A 69 -6.01 -14.38 -5.60
N LYS A 70 -5.58 -14.01 -6.81
CA LYS A 70 -5.79 -14.83 -8.01
C LYS A 70 -4.86 -16.04 -8.02
N LEU A 71 -3.60 -15.87 -7.60
CA LEU A 71 -2.61 -16.94 -7.49
C LEU A 71 -3.03 -17.98 -6.45
N THR A 72 -3.46 -17.57 -5.26
CA THR A 72 -3.90 -18.50 -4.20
C THR A 72 -5.07 -19.37 -4.66
N LYS A 73 -6.07 -18.79 -5.35
CA LYS A 73 -7.18 -19.57 -5.93
C LYS A 73 -6.73 -20.57 -7.00
N ILE A 74 -5.66 -20.28 -7.72
CA ILE A 74 -5.10 -21.20 -8.72
C ILE A 74 -4.37 -22.35 -8.01
N GLU A 75 -3.58 -22.04 -7.00
CA GLU A 75 -2.87 -23.04 -6.19
C GLU A 75 -3.82 -24.03 -5.52
N GLU A 76 -4.92 -23.54 -4.95
CA GLU A 76 -5.99 -24.39 -4.37
C GLU A 76 -6.58 -25.36 -5.40
N LYS A 77 -6.83 -24.88 -6.64
CA LYS A 77 -7.32 -25.71 -7.74
C LYS A 77 -6.31 -26.77 -8.15
N ILE A 78 -5.04 -26.41 -8.25
CA ILE A 78 -3.95 -27.35 -8.58
C ILE A 78 -3.87 -28.46 -7.51
N ASN A 79 -3.91 -28.09 -6.23
CA ASN A 79 -3.88 -29.05 -5.13
C ASN A 79 -5.08 -30.01 -5.18
N SER A 80 -6.29 -29.51 -5.45
CA SER A 80 -7.47 -30.35 -5.62
C SER A 80 -7.34 -31.35 -6.79
N ILE A 81 -6.73 -30.92 -7.91
CA ILE A 81 -6.49 -31.77 -9.08
C ILE A 81 -5.48 -32.86 -8.73
N ASN A 82 -4.38 -32.52 -8.06
CA ASN A 82 -3.33 -33.47 -7.67
C ASN A 82 -3.87 -34.55 -6.73
N GLU A 83 -4.74 -34.20 -5.78
CA GLU A 83 -5.44 -35.16 -4.91
C GLU A 83 -6.34 -36.12 -5.71
N LYS A 84 -7.03 -35.64 -6.74
CA LYS A 84 -7.85 -36.49 -7.62
C LYS A 84 -6.98 -37.45 -8.44
N ILE A 85 -5.85 -36.98 -8.97
CA ILE A 85 -4.90 -37.80 -9.73
C ILE A 85 -4.36 -38.94 -8.85
N LYS A 86 -3.94 -38.64 -7.62
CA LYS A 86 -3.44 -39.64 -6.66
C LYS A 86 -4.45 -40.76 -6.41
N LYS A 87 -5.72 -40.42 -6.17
CA LYS A 87 -6.81 -41.40 -5.97
C LYS A 87 -7.02 -42.30 -7.20
N ILE A 88 -6.87 -41.74 -8.41
CA ILE A 88 -6.99 -42.52 -9.65
C ILE A 88 -5.83 -43.52 -9.77
N ASP A 89 -4.62 -43.10 -9.45
CA ASP A 89 -3.44 -43.96 -9.53
C ASP A 89 -3.50 -45.11 -8.52
N ASP A 90 -3.95 -44.85 -7.29
CA ASP A 90 -4.17 -45.90 -6.29
C ASP A 90 -5.23 -46.90 -6.74
N LYS A 91 -6.33 -46.42 -7.34
CA LYS A 91 -7.39 -47.28 -7.89
C LYS A 91 -6.86 -48.13 -9.06
N LYS A 92 -6.01 -47.58 -9.93
CA LYS A 92 -5.37 -48.34 -11.02
C LYS A 92 -4.47 -49.45 -10.48
N LYS A 93 -3.63 -49.16 -9.47
CA LYS A 93 -2.76 -50.17 -8.83
C LYS A 93 -3.56 -51.34 -8.25
N LEU A 94 -4.68 -51.04 -7.58
CA LEU A 94 -5.57 -52.07 -7.03
C LEU A 94 -6.16 -52.96 -8.13
N LEU A 95 -6.63 -52.36 -9.23
CA LEU A 95 -7.22 -53.08 -10.37
C LEU A 95 -6.21 -53.99 -11.07
N ILE A 96 -4.96 -53.55 -11.20
CA ILE A 96 -3.87 -54.37 -11.74
C ILE A 96 -3.58 -55.57 -10.85
N SER A 97 -3.58 -55.39 -9.52
CA SER A 97 -3.40 -56.48 -8.55
C SER A 97 -4.52 -57.53 -8.65
N GLN A 98 -5.78 -57.09 -8.70
CA GLN A 98 -6.94 -57.97 -8.85
C GLN A 98 -6.87 -58.79 -10.14
N LYS A 99 -6.53 -58.16 -11.27
CA LYS A 99 -6.37 -58.86 -12.56
C LYS A 99 -5.26 -59.91 -12.54
N LYS A 100 -4.14 -59.66 -11.85
CA LYS A 100 -3.05 -60.65 -11.68
C LYS A 100 -3.50 -61.87 -10.88
N ASN A 101 -4.30 -61.67 -9.84
CA ASN A 101 -4.80 -62.77 -9.01
C ASN A 101 -5.81 -63.64 -9.77
N LEU A 102 -6.72 -63.04 -10.55
CA LEU A 102 -7.67 -63.76 -11.40
C LEU A 102 -6.99 -64.67 -12.44
N LYS A 103 -5.88 -64.23 -13.02
CA LYS A 103 -5.10 -65.03 -13.99
C LYS A 103 -4.36 -66.22 -13.38
N LYS A 104 -4.24 -66.33 -12.05
CA LYS A 104 -3.59 -67.46 -11.37
C LYS A 104 -4.56 -68.61 -11.04
N ILE A 105 -5.86 -68.39 -11.19
CA ILE A 105 -6.93 -69.32 -10.78
C ILE A 105 -7.54 -70.04 -12.02
N LEU A 106 -7.16 -69.61 -13.22
CA LEU A 106 -7.47 -70.24 -14.52
C LEU A 106 -6.23 -70.95 -15.04
#